data_AF-A0A927R6W1-F1
#
_entry.id   AF-A0A927R6W1-F1
#
_cell.length_a   1.000
_cell.length_b   1.000
_cell.length_c   1.000
_cell.angle_alpha   90.00
_cell.angle_beta   90.00
_cell.angle_gamma   90.00
#
_symmetry.space_group_name_H-M   'P 1'
#
loop_
_entity.id
_entity.type
_entity.pdbx_description
1 polymer ?
#
loop_
_entity_poly.entity_id
_entity_poly.type
_entity_poly.pdbx_seq_one_letter_code
_entity_poly.pdbx_strand_id
1 'polypeptide(L)' 'MPTLLLGGDRSPARNTAALDAIEQAMPHAERVVMRNRDHGADVKHPADVAHAIETLASKALDAQ' A
#
# COMPACT_ATOMS: atom_id res chain seq x y z
N MET A 1 -10.88 -5.07 9.41
CA MET A 1 -11.08 -3.80 8.67
C MET A 1 -10.20 -3.85 7.44
N PRO A 2 -10.66 -3.36 6.28
CA PRO A 2 -9.82 -3.24 5.08
C PRO A 2 -8.56 -2.42 5.40
N THR A 3 -7.39 -2.90 4.97
CA THR A 3 -6.11 -2.23 5.23
C THR A 3 -5.23 -2.34 4.00
N LEU A 4 -4.60 -1.24 3.59
CA LEU A 4 -3.67 -1.21 2.47
C LEU A 4 -2.23 -1.02 2.98
N LEU A 5 -1.36 -1.94 2.61
CA LEU A 5 0.08 -1.86 2.83
C LEU A 5 0.75 -1.34 1.55
N LEU A 6 0.91 -0.01 1.49
CA LEU A 6 1.51 0.68 0.35
C LEU A 6 3.02 0.82 0.54
N GLY A 7 3.80 0.45 -0.47
CA GLY A 7 5.26 0.59 -0.42
C GLY A 7 5.86 0.77 -1.82
N GLY A 8 7.01 1.43 -1.93
CA GLY A 8 7.71 1.62 -3.21
C GLY A 8 8.90 0.68 -3.38
N ASP A 9 9.15 0.21 -4.60
CA ASP A 9 10.24 -0.72 -4.95
C ASP A 9 11.67 -0.13 -4.87
N ARG A 10 11.80 1.20 -4.70
CA ARG A 10 13.09 1.87 -4.41
C ARG A 10 13.30 2.11 -2.92
N SER A 11 12.39 1.65 -2.07
CA SER A 11 12.56 1.74 -0.62
C SER A 11 13.68 0.79 -0.15
N PRO A 12 14.40 1.13 0.93
CA PRO A 12 15.37 0.20 1.52
C PRO A 12 14.74 -1.14 1.87
N ALA A 13 15.46 -2.26 1.66
CA ALA A 13 14.95 -3.61 1.85
C ALA A 13 14.33 -3.87 3.23
N ARG A 14 14.82 -3.20 4.28
CA ARG A 14 14.24 -3.28 5.64
C ARG A 14 12.77 -2.84 5.71
N ASN A 15 12.36 -1.89 4.87
CA ASN A 15 10.98 -1.40 4.83
C ASN A 15 10.07 -2.44 4.16
N THR A 16 10.56 -3.09 3.10
CA THR A 16 9.85 -4.21 2.46
C THR A 16 9.65 -5.34 3.45
N ALA A 17 10.71 -5.77 4.15
CA ALA A 17 10.63 -6.83 5.15
C ALA A 17 9.64 -6.52 6.28
N ALA A 18 9.55 -5.25 6.70
CA ALA A 18 8.56 -4.84 7.69
C ALA A 18 7.11 -4.95 7.16
N LEU A 19 6.86 -4.55 5.91
CA LEU A 19 5.54 -4.69 5.29
C LEU A 19 5.17 -6.17 5.08
N ASP A 20 6.12 -7.01 4.69
CA ASP A 20 5.92 -8.45 4.52
C ASP A 20 5.52 -9.10 5.86
N ALA A 21 6.17 -8.71 6.96
CA ALA A 21 5.82 -9.19 8.30
C ALA A 21 4.41 -8.73 8.74
N ILE A 22 4.01 -7.51 8.39
CA ILE A 22 2.66 -7.00 8.70
C ILE A 22 1.61 -7.74 7.87
N GLU A 23 1.86 -7.98 6.58
CA GLU A 23 0.97 -8.74 5.70
C GLU A 23 0.70 -10.15 6.26
N GLN A 24 1.74 -10.83 6.76
CA GLN A 24 1.61 -12.13 7.40
C GLN A 24 0.77 -12.09 8.70
N ALA A 25 0.82 -10.98 9.43
CA ALA A 25 0.14 -10.83 10.72
C ALA A 25 -1.31 -10.30 10.59
N MET A 26 -1.68 -9.68 9.45
CA MET A 26 -2.95 -9.01 9.25
C MET A 26 -3.78 -9.71 8.15
N PRO A 27 -4.77 -10.56 8.49
CA PRO A 27 -5.49 -11.41 7.54
C PRO A 27 -6.28 -10.69 6.42
N HIS A 28 -6.51 -9.38 6.57
CA HIS A 28 -7.28 -8.57 5.64
C HIS A 28 -6.48 -7.38 5.08
N ALA A 29 -5.16 -7.41 5.25
CA ALA A 29 -4.27 -6.44 4.64
C ALA A 29 -4.02 -6.80 3.17
N GLU A 30 -4.06 -5.81 2.30
CA GLU A 30 -3.73 -5.95 0.88
C GLU A 30 -2.42 -5.22 0.60
N ARG A 31 -1.48 -5.88 -0.09
CA ARG A 31 -0.16 -5.33 -0.39
C ARG A 31 -0.11 -4.73 -1.79
N VAL A 32 0.32 -3.46 -1.90
CA VAL A 32 0.57 -2.79 -3.18
C VAL A 32 1.99 -2.24 -3.24
N VAL A 33 2.76 -2.71 -4.22
CA VAL A 33 4.11 -2.20 -4.51
C VAL A 33 4.03 -1.19 -5.67
N MET A 34 4.31 0.07 -5.39
CA MET A 34 4.41 1.11 -6.40
C MET A 34 5.76 1.05 -7.11
N ARG A 35 5.73 0.86 -8.43
CA ARG A 35 6.93 0.73 -9.25
C ARG A 35 7.66 2.06 -9.40
N ASN A 36 8.99 2.03 -9.32
CA ASN A 36 9.87 3.19 -9.35
C ASN A 36 9.52 4.29 -8.32
N ARG A 37 9.09 3.89 -7.12
CA ARG A 37 8.70 4.84 -6.05
C ARG A 37 9.53 4.64 -4.80
N ASP A 38 9.74 5.75 -4.08
CA ASP A 38 10.41 5.81 -2.78
C ASP A 38 9.43 6.32 -1.70
N HIS A 39 9.98 6.64 -0.52
CA HIS A 39 9.22 7.15 0.62
C HIS A 39 8.44 8.44 0.35
N GLY A 40 8.78 9.24 -0.66
CA GLY A 40 8.08 10.49 -1.01
C GLY A 40 7.04 10.34 -2.10
N ALA A 41 6.52 9.12 -2.33
CA ALA A 41 5.54 8.85 -3.39
C ALA A 41 4.24 9.65 -3.23
N ASP A 42 3.82 9.91 -1.99
CA ASP A 42 2.66 10.75 -1.64
C ASP A 42 2.85 12.20 -2.10
N VAL A 43 4.05 12.76 -1.96
CA VAL A 43 4.35 14.14 -2.38
C VAL A 43 4.62 14.22 -3.88
N LYS A 44 5.41 13.29 -4.43
CA LYS A 44 5.88 13.33 -5.83
C LYS A 44 4.85 12.78 -6.82
N HIS A 45 4.01 11.85 -6.36
CA HIS A 45 3.03 11.12 -7.17
C HIS A 45 1.69 10.96 -6.43
N PRO A 46 1.09 12.07 -5.94
CA PRO A 46 -0.13 12.02 -5.12
C PRO A 46 -1.30 11.34 -5.82
N ALA A 47 -1.42 11.49 -7.14
CA ALA A 47 -2.48 10.85 -7.93
C ALA A 47 -2.38 9.32 -7.91
N ASP A 48 -1.17 8.76 -8.01
CA ASP A 48 -0.96 7.30 -7.97
C ASP A 48 -1.33 6.75 -6.58
N VAL A 49 -0.98 7.49 -5.51
CA VAL A 49 -1.34 7.14 -4.13
C VAL A 49 -2.85 7.23 -3.91
N ALA A 50 -3.47 8.33 -4.37
CA ALA A 50 -4.91 8.52 -4.26
C ALA A 50 -5.69 7.40 -4.97
N HIS A 51 -5.24 6.98 -6.15
CA HIS A 51 -5.87 5.88 -6.88
C HIS A 51 -5.79 4.54 -6.11
N ALA A 52 -4.67 4.25 -5.44
CA ALA A 52 -4.54 3.06 -4.60
C ALA A 52 -5.52 3.09 -3.39
N ILE A 53 -5.68 4.27 -2.78
CA ILE A 53 -6.63 4.48 -1.67
C ILE A 53 -8.07 4.34 -2.16
N GLU A 54 -8.41 4.96 -3.28
CA GLU A 54 -9.73 4.89 -3.90
C GLU A 54 -10.12 3.44 -4.20
N THR A 55 -9.18 2.66 -4.76
CA THR A 55 -9.39 1.24 -5.05
C THR A 55 -9.72 0.43 -3.79
N LEU A 56 -9.01 0.65 -2.69
CA LEU A 56 -9.33 -0.01 -1.41
C LEU A 56 -10.71 0.43 -0.90
N ALA A 57 -11.01 1.73 -0.98
CA ALA A 57 -12.26 2.30 -0.50
C ALA A 57 -13.47 1.73 -1.27
N SER A 58 -13.39 1.62 -2.59
CA SER A 58 -14.45 0.99 -3.40
C SER A 58 -14.70 -0.45 -2.98
N LYS A 59 -13.65 -1.28 -2.86
CA LYS A 59 -13.78 -2.67 -2.38
C LYS A 59 -14.41 -2.75 -0.98
N ALA A 60 -14.05 -1.82 -0.10
CA ALA A 60 -14.56 -1.78 1.26
C ALA A 60 -16.05 -1.43 1.32
N LEU A 61 -16.50 -0.52 0.46
CA LEU A 61 -17.90 -0.09 0.37
C LEU A 61 -18.77 -1.15 -0.33
N ASP A 62 -18.24 -1.83 -1.35
CA ASP A 62 -18.97 -2.88 -2.08
C ASP A 62 -19.16 -4.16 -1.26
N ALA A 63 -18.38 -4.36 -0.20
CA ALA A 63 -18.46 -5.53 0.69
C ALA A 63 -19.46 -5.38 1.85
N GLN A 64 -20.18 -4.24 1.93
CA GLN A 64 -21.22 -3.95 2.93
C GLN A 64 -22.61 -4.34 2.43
#